data_AF-A0A060N8V5-F1
#
_entry.id   AF-A0A060N8V5-F1
#
_cell.length_a   1.000
_cell.length_b   1.000
_cell.length_c   1.000
_cell.angle_alpha   90.00
_cell.angle_beta   90.00
_cell.angle_gamma   90.00
#
_symmetry.space_group_name_H-M   'P 1'
#
loop_
_entity.id
_entity.type
_entity.pdbx_description
1 polymer ?
#
loop_
_entity_poly.entity_id
_entity_poly.type
_entity_poly.pdbx_seq_one_letter_code
_entity_poly.pdbx_strand_id
1 'polypeptide(L)'
;MNKKILYFEGAGWSEADVSKNTIGNCRIRTSFVNNEEKQIYLEIGAGYIYNEKHKKEIERYYLHIDFCFYITGGKDDCNNSKIYFDRQDLRNNYNYSKEDILRWVNKNLNCSFYTIEVLPDLGGYRVHGDNGTYNLMENYIYNLELIKKREEIQQYFYDLEKSEGKQYPNFSLWVDDNDVNLLHLLRSFDGYNKHWSIRTDIKNWKDNIQETILGKYGC
;
A
#
# COMPACT_ATOMS: atom_id res chain seq x y z
N MET A 1 -21.60 11.01 14.51
CA MET A 1 -20.15 11.22 14.29
C MET A 1 -19.79 10.63 12.94
N ASN A 2 -19.06 11.37 12.11
CA ASN A 2 -18.57 10.83 10.84
C ASN A 2 -17.47 9.79 11.15
N LYS A 3 -17.57 8.57 10.62
CA LYS A 3 -16.63 7.48 10.93
C LYS A 3 -15.36 7.67 10.10
N LYS A 4 -14.28 8.19 10.71
CA LYS A 4 -12.98 8.37 10.03
C LYS A 4 -12.28 7.00 9.91
N ILE A 5 -12.02 6.57 8.68
CA ILE A 5 -11.25 5.35 8.37
C ILE A 5 -9.78 5.75 8.16
N LEU A 6 -8.86 4.98 8.72
CA LEU A 6 -7.43 5.11 8.41
C LEU A 6 -7.08 4.15 7.27
N TYR A 7 -6.83 4.70 6.09
CA TYR A 7 -6.41 3.93 4.93
C TYR A 7 -4.90 3.71 4.93
N PHE A 8 -4.48 2.50 4.55
CA PHE A 8 -3.10 2.12 4.34
C PHE A 8 -2.87 1.69 2.90
N GLU A 9 -1.70 2.07 2.37
CA GLU A 9 -1.10 1.43 1.21
C GLU A 9 -0.51 0.08 1.64
N GLY A 10 -0.83 -1.00 0.91
CA GLY A 10 -0.10 -2.26 1.02
C GLY A 10 1.25 -2.16 0.30
N ALA A 11 2.35 -2.24 1.04
CA ALA A 11 3.72 -2.07 0.52
C ALA A 11 4.56 -3.34 0.58
N GLY A 12 3.99 -4.45 1.03
CA GLY A 12 4.59 -5.78 1.02
C GLY A 12 3.90 -6.73 0.04
N TRP A 13 4.28 -8.00 0.11
CA TRP A 13 3.73 -9.03 -0.78
C TRP A 13 2.39 -9.55 -0.25
N SER A 14 1.29 -9.22 -0.94
CA SER A 14 -0.09 -9.64 -0.58
C SER A 14 -0.29 -11.15 -0.54
N GLU A 15 0.50 -11.92 -1.28
CA GLU A 15 0.42 -13.38 -1.33
C GLU A 15 1.32 -14.11 -0.31
N ALA A 16 2.10 -13.38 0.49
CA ALA A 16 2.89 -13.96 1.56
C ALA A 16 1.99 -14.65 2.61
N ASP A 17 2.50 -15.69 3.27
CA ASP A 17 1.74 -16.42 4.29
C ASP A 17 1.19 -15.49 5.37
N VAL A 18 1.99 -14.55 5.88
CA VAL A 18 1.53 -13.58 6.87
C VAL A 18 0.40 -12.69 6.35
N SER A 19 0.46 -12.27 5.08
CA SER A 19 -0.58 -11.42 4.47
C SER A 19 -1.91 -12.15 4.43
N LYS A 20 -1.90 -13.43 4.02
CA LYS A 20 -3.08 -14.31 3.98
C LYS A 20 -3.66 -14.61 5.36
N ASN A 21 -2.82 -14.66 6.38
CA ASN A 21 -3.21 -14.99 7.76
C ASN A 21 -3.55 -13.76 8.62
N THR A 22 -3.46 -12.53 8.09
CA THR A 22 -3.66 -11.30 8.86
C THR A 22 -4.54 -10.28 8.14
N ILE A 23 -3.98 -9.14 7.75
CA ILE A 23 -4.70 -7.96 7.27
C ILE A 23 -4.53 -7.74 5.76
N GLY A 24 -4.11 -8.77 5.01
CA GLY A 24 -3.99 -8.73 3.56
C GLY A 24 -2.65 -8.20 3.04
N ASN A 25 -1.75 -7.71 3.89
CA ASN A 25 -0.40 -7.32 3.49
C ASN A 25 0.61 -7.40 4.65
N CYS A 26 1.82 -7.91 4.39
CA CYS A 26 2.89 -8.08 5.37
C CYS A 26 3.59 -6.78 5.78
N ARG A 27 3.41 -5.72 4.99
CA ARG A 27 3.91 -4.38 5.27
C ARG A 27 2.91 -3.35 4.79
N ILE A 28 2.49 -2.47 5.67
CA ILE A 28 1.54 -1.39 5.38
C ILE A 28 2.14 -0.05 5.75
N ARG A 29 1.78 0.99 5.00
CA ARG A 29 2.26 2.34 5.26
C ARG A 29 1.19 3.38 4.96
N THR A 30 1.27 4.50 5.65
CA THR A 30 0.32 5.61 5.49
C THR A 30 0.90 6.90 6.06
N SER A 31 0.34 8.03 5.65
CA SER A 31 0.52 9.29 6.32
C SER A 31 -0.83 9.96 6.56
N PHE A 32 -0.97 10.65 7.68
CA PHE A 32 -2.25 11.20 8.13
C PHE A 32 -2.06 12.37 9.09
N VAL A 33 -3.17 13.05 9.38
CA VAL A 33 -3.23 14.14 10.35
C VAL A 33 -3.87 13.65 11.66
N ASN A 34 -3.18 13.86 12.78
CA ASN A 34 -3.70 13.52 14.11
C ASN A 34 -4.64 14.59 14.67
N ASN A 35 -5.14 14.41 15.90
CA ASN A 35 -6.08 15.34 16.54
C ASN A 35 -5.45 16.70 16.92
N GLU A 36 -4.13 16.85 16.82
CA GLU A 36 -3.38 18.09 17.02
C GLU A 36 -2.93 18.73 15.70
N GLU A 37 -3.52 18.31 14.57
CA GLU A 37 -3.18 18.80 13.23
C GLU A 37 -1.73 18.52 12.79
N LYS A 38 -1.04 17.59 13.44
CA LYS A 38 0.31 17.16 13.06
C LYS A 38 0.23 16.05 12.01
N GLN A 39 1.02 16.20 10.96
CA GLN A 39 1.20 15.18 9.93
C GLN A 39 2.17 14.10 10.43
N ILE A 40 1.79 12.84 10.28
CA ILE A 40 2.56 11.68 10.75
C ILE A 40 2.75 10.72 9.58
N TYR A 41 3.97 10.21 9.41
CA TYR A 41 4.24 9.03 8.62
C TYR A 41 4.28 7.79 9.53
N LEU A 42 3.69 6.68 9.07
CA LEU A 42 3.66 5.41 9.77
C LEU A 42 3.89 4.25 8.80
N GLU A 43 4.90 3.44 9.07
CA GLU A 43 5.17 2.16 8.40
C GLU A 43 5.19 1.03 9.41
N ILE A 44 4.35 0.01 9.16
CA ILE A 44 4.16 -1.14 10.03
C ILE A 44 4.45 -2.41 9.22
N GLY A 45 5.35 -3.23 9.72
CA GLY A 45 5.58 -4.59 9.27
C GLY A 45 4.98 -5.62 10.21
N ALA A 46 4.82 -6.83 9.71
CA ALA A 46 4.51 -7.99 10.55
C ALA A 46 5.80 -8.56 11.16
N GLY A 47 5.91 -8.51 12.49
CA GLY A 47 6.95 -9.21 13.23
C GLY A 47 6.54 -10.66 13.53
N TYR A 48 7.52 -11.55 13.69
CA TYR A 48 7.28 -12.98 13.88
C TYR A 48 7.71 -13.45 15.27
N ILE A 49 6.84 -14.21 15.94
CA ILE A 49 7.19 -15.04 17.09
C ILE A 49 7.06 -16.50 16.64
N TYR A 50 8.17 -17.21 16.66
CA TYR A 50 8.22 -18.64 16.33
C TYR A 50 7.92 -19.49 17.56
N ASN A 51 7.25 -20.62 17.33
CA ASN A 51 7.01 -21.61 18.36
C ASN A 51 8.35 -22.15 18.91
N GLU A 52 8.53 -22.15 20.23
CA GLU A 52 9.78 -22.57 20.85
C GLU A 52 10.12 -24.05 20.61
N LYS A 53 9.11 -24.92 20.54
CA LYS A 53 9.25 -26.36 20.31
C LYS A 53 9.39 -26.68 18.83
N HIS A 54 8.67 -25.96 17.98
CA HIS A 54 8.65 -26.13 16.53
C HIS A 54 9.10 -24.85 15.84
N LYS A 55 10.41 -24.55 15.87
CA LYS A 55 11.02 -23.28 15.43
C LYS A 55 10.75 -22.83 13.98
N LYS A 56 10.09 -23.67 13.17
CA LYS A 56 9.65 -23.32 11.80
C LYS A 56 8.19 -22.88 11.73
N GLU A 57 7.43 -23.10 12.79
CA GLU A 57 6.03 -22.72 12.90
C GLU A 57 5.92 -21.35 13.57
N ILE A 58 5.12 -20.48 12.97
CA ILE A 58 4.84 -19.16 13.51
C ILE A 58 3.72 -19.32 14.54
N GLU A 59 4.00 -18.92 15.77
CA GLU A 59 3.03 -18.90 16.87
C GLU A 59 2.16 -17.64 16.80
N ARG A 60 2.78 -16.49 16.47
CA ARG A 60 2.09 -15.21 16.48
C ARG A 60 2.77 -14.18 15.57
N TYR A 61 1.95 -13.41 14.87
CA TYR A 61 2.37 -12.18 14.20
C TYR A 61 2.14 -10.99 15.11
N TYR A 62 3.17 -10.21 15.39
CA TYR A 62 3.08 -9.02 16.26
C TYR A 62 3.27 -7.73 15.45
N LEU A 63 2.77 -6.62 15.99
CA LEU A 63 2.89 -5.30 15.38
C LEU A 63 4.34 -4.81 15.44
N HIS A 64 5.02 -4.69 14.30
CA HIS A 64 6.36 -4.13 14.19
C HIS A 64 6.31 -2.77 13.51
N ILE A 65 6.84 -1.72 14.13
CA ILE A 65 6.89 -0.39 13.52
C ILE A 65 8.31 -0.12 13.04
N ASP A 66 8.47 -0.08 11.72
CA ASP A 66 9.72 0.26 11.05
C ASP A 66 9.98 1.77 11.16
N PHE A 67 8.95 2.57 10.87
CA PHE A 67 9.03 4.04 10.89
C PHE A 67 7.78 4.67 11.50
N CYS A 68 8.00 5.66 12.37
CA CYS A 68 6.96 6.54 12.90
C CYS A 68 7.57 7.89 13.25
N PHE A 69 7.17 8.96 12.56
CA PHE A 69 7.74 10.29 12.73
C PHE A 69 6.76 11.37 12.26
N TYR A 70 6.95 12.59 12.75
CA TYR A 70 6.24 13.76 12.25
C TYR A 70 6.83 14.22 10.92
N ILE A 71 5.96 14.54 9.97
CA ILE A 71 6.33 15.16 8.69
C ILE A 71 6.36 16.67 8.93
N THR A 72 7.55 17.26 8.96
CA THR A 72 7.76 18.69 9.24
C THR A 72 8.20 19.47 8.01
N GLY A 73 8.54 18.77 6.92
CA GLY A 73 9.18 19.36 5.73
C GLY A 73 10.68 19.58 5.92
N GLY A 74 11.24 19.14 7.05
CA GLY A 74 12.66 19.15 7.34
C GLY A 74 13.42 18.09 6.55
N LYS A 75 14.74 18.26 6.48
CA LYS A 75 15.61 17.17 6.01
C LYS A 75 15.68 16.10 7.10
N ASP A 76 15.57 14.83 6.70
CA ASP A 76 15.78 13.68 7.57
C ASP A 76 14.80 13.58 8.76
N ASP A 77 13.51 13.87 8.51
CA ASP A 77 12.44 13.79 9.51
C ASP A 77 12.36 12.40 10.19
N CYS A 78 12.72 11.33 9.48
CA CYS A 78 12.71 9.98 10.03
C CYS A 78 13.66 9.78 11.23
N ASN A 79 14.70 10.61 11.34
CA ASN A 79 15.61 10.64 12.47
C ASN A 79 15.33 11.82 13.41
N ASN A 80 15.12 13.02 12.86
CA ASN A 80 15.00 14.26 13.64
C ASN A 80 13.61 14.45 14.30
N SER A 81 12.57 13.90 13.68
CA SER A 81 11.16 14.08 14.07
C SER A 81 10.53 12.76 14.52
N LYS A 82 11.35 11.80 14.93
CA LYS A 82 10.94 10.44 15.30
C LYS A 82 10.01 10.42 16.51
N ILE A 83 8.95 9.64 16.41
CA ILE A 83 8.04 9.34 17.51
C ILE A 83 8.53 8.07 18.19
N TYR A 84 8.88 8.19 19.47
CA TYR A 84 9.39 7.07 20.26
C TYR A 84 8.24 6.25 20.85
N PHE A 85 8.44 4.93 20.90
CA PHE A 85 7.52 3.95 21.45
C PHE A 85 8.29 2.75 21.96
N ASP A 86 7.68 1.99 22.88
CA ASP A 86 8.27 0.79 23.44
C ASP A 86 8.08 -0.40 22.48
N ARG A 87 9.19 -0.85 21.89
CA ARG A 87 9.21 -2.00 20.97
C ARG A 87 8.89 -3.33 21.66
N GLN A 88 9.20 -3.45 22.95
CA GLN A 88 8.90 -4.66 23.72
C GLN A 88 7.41 -4.72 24.07
N ASP A 89 6.79 -3.58 24.39
CA ASP A 89 5.34 -3.46 24.56
C ASP A 89 4.60 -3.86 23.28
N LEU A 90 5.03 -3.31 22.13
CA LEU A 90 4.51 -3.71 20.81
C LEU A 90 4.57 -5.22 20.60
N ARG A 91 5.76 -5.79 20.78
CA ARG A 91 5.99 -7.22 20.61
C ARG A 91 5.11 -8.05 21.53
N ASN A 92 4.92 -7.65 22.78
CA ASN A 92 4.23 -8.47 23.77
C ASN A 92 2.70 -8.31 23.73
N ASN A 93 2.20 -7.11 23.42
CA ASN A 93 0.80 -6.75 23.68
C ASN A 93 -0.02 -6.40 22.43
N TYR A 94 0.59 -6.39 21.23
CA TYR A 94 -0.11 -6.06 19.99
C TYR A 94 0.17 -7.10 18.91
N ASN A 95 -0.90 -7.70 18.40
CA ASN A 95 -0.86 -8.55 17.23
C ASN A 95 -0.85 -7.70 15.96
N TYR A 96 -0.38 -8.28 14.87
CA TYR A 96 -0.51 -7.67 13.55
C TYR A 96 -1.95 -7.88 13.03
N SER A 97 -2.91 -7.15 13.63
CA SER A 97 -4.35 -7.22 13.32
C SER A 97 -4.94 -5.81 13.22
N LYS A 98 -6.11 -5.68 12.57
CA LYS A 98 -6.78 -4.37 12.40
C LYS A 98 -7.08 -3.72 13.75
N GLU A 99 -7.56 -4.50 14.71
CA GLU A 99 -7.99 -4.04 16.03
C GLU A 99 -6.80 -3.52 16.86
N ASP A 100 -5.70 -4.27 16.87
CA ASP A 100 -4.52 -3.92 17.66
C ASP A 100 -3.77 -2.73 17.03
N ILE A 101 -3.68 -2.66 15.70
CA ILE A 101 -3.15 -1.48 14.99
C ILE A 101 -3.99 -0.25 15.31
N LEU A 102 -5.32 -0.33 15.17
CA LEU A 102 -6.23 0.78 15.47
C LEU A 102 -6.08 1.26 16.91
N ARG A 103 -6.07 0.32 17.87
CA ARG A 103 -5.89 0.61 19.29
C ARG A 103 -4.57 1.32 19.54
N TRP A 104 -3.48 0.82 18.95
CA TRP A 104 -2.16 1.42 19.13
C TRP A 104 -2.08 2.82 18.54
N VAL A 105 -2.56 3.03 17.30
CA VAL A 105 -2.56 4.34 16.63
C VAL A 105 -3.36 5.37 17.41
N ASN A 106 -4.62 5.05 17.77
CA ASN A 106 -5.46 5.97 18.51
C ASN A 106 -4.86 6.36 19.86
N LYS A 107 -4.31 5.39 20.60
CA LYS A 107 -3.71 5.61 21.92
C LYS A 107 -2.41 6.41 21.86
N ASN A 108 -1.50 6.04 20.97
CA ASN A 108 -0.10 6.53 21.02
C ASN A 108 0.16 7.71 20.08
N LEU A 109 -0.67 7.92 19.06
CA LEU A 109 -0.51 9.00 18.08
C LEU A 109 -1.57 10.10 18.20
N ASN A 110 -2.33 10.11 19.30
CA ASN A 110 -3.43 11.06 19.57
C ASN A 110 -4.43 11.13 18.40
N CYS A 111 -5.06 9.99 18.11
CA CYS A 111 -6.00 9.84 16.99
C CYS A 111 -7.36 9.32 17.44
N SER A 112 -8.36 9.44 16.56
CA SER A 112 -9.73 8.99 16.83
C SER A 112 -10.35 8.31 15.60
N PHE A 113 -9.59 7.41 14.98
CA PHE A 113 -10.08 6.58 13.88
C PHE A 113 -11.09 5.55 14.37
N TYR A 114 -12.08 5.24 13.53
CA TYR A 114 -13.09 4.23 13.81
C TYR A 114 -12.63 2.82 13.42
N THR A 115 -11.89 2.70 12.32
CA THR A 115 -11.32 1.44 11.81
C THR A 115 -10.12 1.74 10.91
N ILE A 116 -9.41 0.70 10.49
CA ILE A 116 -8.40 0.77 9.45
C ILE A 116 -8.81 -0.07 8.24
N GLU A 117 -8.34 0.32 7.07
CA GLU A 117 -8.44 -0.48 5.85
C GLU A 117 -7.10 -0.51 5.10
N VAL A 118 -6.69 -1.70 4.69
CA VAL A 118 -5.51 -1.89 3.82
C VAL A 118 -6.03 -1.97 2.39
N LEU A 119 -5.59 -1.03 1.56
CA LEU A 119 -6.03 -0.95 0.18
C LEU A 119 -5.29 -1.99 -0.68
N PRO A 120 -5.94 -2.56 -1.72
CA PRO A 120 -5.26 -3.42 -2.68
C PRO A 120 -4.24 -2.62 -3.50
N ASP A 121 -3.37 -3.32 -4.21
CA ASP A 121 -2.29 -2.71 -5.01
C ASP A 121 -2.80 -1.66 -6.01
N LEU A 122 -4.01 -1.87 -6.56
CA LEU A 122 -4.69 -0.94 -7.48
C LEU A 122 -5.68 0.01 -6.79
N GLY A 123 -5.56 0.14 -5.47
CA GLY A 123 -6.30 1.08 -4.63
C GLY A 123 -6.06 2.54 -5.02
N GLY A 124 -4.86 2.85 -5.50
CA GLY A 124 -4.46 4.17 -5.97
C GLY A 124 -3.98 5.13 -4.87
N TYR A 125 -3.95 4.69 -3.61
CA TYR A 125 -3.29 5.45 -2.55
C TYR A 125 -1.81 5.05 -2.50
N ARG A 126 -0.92 6.03 -2.70
CA ARG A 126 0.53 5.88 -2.50
C ARG A 126 0.97 6.85 -1.43
N VAL A 127 1.57 6.36 -0.34
CA VAL A 127 2.00 7.25 0.75
C VAL A 127 3.17 8.12 0.33
N HIS A 128 4.05 7.62 -0.52
CA HIS A 128 5.20 8.37 -1.01
C HIS A 128 4.82 9.09 -2.30
N GLY A 129 4.97 10.41 -2.29
CA GLY A 129 4.80 11.25 -3.47
C GLY A 129 6.12 11.61 -4.11
N ASP A 130 6.06 12.50 -5.10
CA ASP A 130 7.24 12.97 -5.82
C ASP A 130 8.21 13.74 -4.92
N ASN A 131 9.49 13.76 -5.31
CA ASN A 131 10.56 14.53 -4.66
C ASN A 131 10.68 14.30 -3.14
N GLY A 132 10.35 13.08 -2.67
CA GLY A 132 10.47 12.70 -1.25
C GLY A 132 9.36 13.27 -0.36
N THR A 133 8.22 13.65 -0.94
CA THR A 133 7.04 14.10 -0.22
C THR A 133 6.18 12.92 0.27
N TYR A 134 5.23 13.20 1.16
CA TYR A 134 4.27 12.23 1.68
C TYR A 134 2.85 12.67 1.33
N ASN A 135 2.10 11.78 0.67
CA ASN A 135 0.69 12.00 0.37
C ASN A 135 -0.16 11.61 1.58
N LEU A 136 -0.88 12.59 2.12
CA LEU A 136 -1.81 12.37 3.23
C LEU A 136 -3.02 11.56 2.78
N MET A 137 -3.41 10.56 3.58
CA MET A 137 -4.60 9.76 3.31
C MET A 137 -5.89 10.59 3.32
N GLU A 138 -5.91 11.75 4.00
CA GLU A 138 -7.03 12.69 3.96
C GLU A 138 -7.34 13.20 2.54
N ASN A 139 -6.35 13.21 1.64
CA ASN A 139 -6.52 13.60 0.24
C ASN A 139 -6.95 12.41 -0.65
N TYR A 140 -6.93 11.18 -0.12
CA TYR A 140 -7.33 10.01 -0.86
C TYR A 140 -8.86 9.86 -0.90
N ILE A 141 -9.40 9.72 -2.11
CA ILE A 141 -10.82 9.49 -2.33
C ILE A 141 -11.03 8.00 -2.58
N TYR A 142 -11.59 7.31 -1.59
CA TYR A 142 -11.95 5.90 -1.74
C TYR A 142 -13.05 5.71 -2.78
N ASN A 143 -12.79 4.88 -3.79
CA ASN A 143 -13.75 4.56 -4.84
C ASN A 143 -13.70 3.06 -5.17
N LEU A 144 -14.62 2.29 -4.58
CA LEU A 144 -14.66 0.83 -4.74
C LEU A 144 -14.95 0.39 -6.18
N GLU A 145 -15.80 1.12 -6.91
CA GLU A 145 -16.13 0.78 -8.30
C GLU A 145 -14.92 0.93 -9.21
N LEU A 146 -14.15 2.00 -9.00
CA LEU A 146 -12.91 2.24 -9.73
C LEU A 146 -11.85 1.18 -9.40
N ILE A 147 -11.69 0.81 -8.13
CA ILE A 147 -10.77 -0.26 -7.71
C ILE A 147 -11.12 -1.57 -8.42
N LYS A 148 -12.40 -1.99 -8.39
CA LYS A 148 -12.85 -3.22 -9.06
C LYS A 148 -12.59 -3.18 -10.56
N LYS A 149 -12.81 -2.03 -11.22
CA LYS A 149 -12.53 -1.86 -12.64
C LYS A 149 -11.04 -2.04 -12.96
N ARG A 150 -10.15 -1.54 -12.09
CA ARG A 150 -8.70 -1.70 -12.26
C ARG A 150 -8.27 -3.16 -12.07
N GLU A 151 -8.84 -3.86 -11.09
CA GLU A 151 -8.62 -5.30 -10.88
C GLU A 151 -9.12 -6.13 -12.07
N GLU A 152 -10.27 -5.79 -12.68
CA GLU A 152 -10.76 -6.42 -13.91
C GLU A 152 -9.76 -6.24 -15.07
N ILE A 153 -9.20 -5.04 -15.24
CA ILE A 153 -8.19 -4.75 -16.25
C ILE A 153 -6.91 -5.57 -15.99
N GLN A 154 -6.48 -5.67 -14.74
CA GLN A 154 -5.32 -6.49 -14.36
C GLN A 154 -5.54 -7.96 -14.70
N GLN A 155 -6.71 -8.51 -14.35
CA GLN A 155 -7.06 -9.89 -14.65
C GLN A 155 -7.09 -10.14 -16.16
N TYR A 156 -7.63 -9.20 -16.94
CA TYR A 156 -7.61 -9.31 -18.40
C TYR A 156 -6.19 -9.43 -18.96
N PHE A 157 -5.24 -8.61 -18.51
CA PHE A 157 -3.86 -8.71 -18.99
C PHE A 157 -3.15 -9.95 -18.51
N TYR A 158 -3.45 -10.40 -17.29
CA TYR A 158 -2.98 -11.70 -16.81
C TYR A 158 -3.41 -12.83 -17.75
N ASP A 159 -4.70 -12.89 -18.08
CA ASP A 159 -5.26 -13.92 -18.96
C ASP A 159 -4.76 -13.79 -20.40
N LEU A 160 -4.59 -12.56 -20.90
CA LEU A 160 -4.00 -12.29 -22.21
C LEU A 160 -2.58 -12.85 -22.30
N GLU A 161 -1.71 -12.55 -21.34
CA GLU A 161 -0.34 -13.05 -21.35
C GLU A 161 -0.25 -14.57 -21.18
N LYS A 162 -1.17 -15.18 -20.41
CA LYS A 162 -1.33 -16.63 -20.37
C LYS A 162 -1.71 -17.20 -21.74
N SER A 163 -2.63 -16.56 -22.45
CA SER A 163 -3.07 -16.99 -23.79
C SER A 163 -1.98 -16.87 -24.85
N GLU A 164 -1.03 -15.96 -24.65
CA GLU A 164 0.18 -15.81 -25.48
C GLU A 164 1.27 -16.85 -25.15
N GLY A 165 1.01 -17.78 -24.22
CA GLY A 165 1.92 -18.87 -23.86
C GLY A 165 2.90 -18.55 -22.74
N LYS A 166 2.78 -17.39 -22.06
CA LYS A 166 3.64 -17.09 -20.91
C LYS A 166 3.24 -17.95 -19.71
N GLN A 167 4.15 -18.82 -19.25
CA GLN A 167 3.93 -19.59 -18.02
C GLN A 167 3.72 -18.67 -16.80
N TYR A 168 4.46 -17.57 -16.75
CA TYR A 168 4.33 -16.53 -15.72
C TYR A 168 4.11 -15.20 -16.43
N PRO A 169 2.89 -14.64 -16.39
CA PRO A 169 2.64 -13.28 -16.86
C PRO A 169 3.66 -12.31 -16.26
N ASN A 170 4.21 -11.47 -17.11
CA ASN A 170 5.28 -10.53 -16.80
C ASN A 170 4.87 -9.15 -17.33
N PHE A 171 4.01 -8.51 -16.55
CA PHE A 171 3.58 -7.13 -16.75
C PHE A 171 3.47 -6.43 -15.39
N SER A 172 3.60 -5.11 -15.40
CA SER A 172 3.30 -4.24 -14.28
C SER A 172 2.11 -3.36 -14.65
N LEU A 173 1.17 -3.20 -13.72
CA LEU A 173 0.03 -2.31 -13.87
C LEU A 173 -0.04 -1.43 -12.61
N TRP A 174 -0.09 -0.11 -12.78
CA TRP A 174 -0.18 0.82 -11.65
C TRP A 174 -1.03 2.05 -11.99
N VAL A 175 -1.53 2.71 -10.96
CA VAL A 175 -2.28 3.98 -11.06
C VAL A 175 -1.29 5.14 -11.19
N ASP A 176 -1.58 6.09 -12.08
CA ASP A 176 -0.81 7.34 -12.18
C ASP A 176 -0.92 8.16 -10.88
N ASP A 177 0.12 8.92 -10.54
CA ASP A 177 0.14 9.74 -9.31
C ASP A 177 -0.82 10.93 -9.36
N ASN A 178 -1.01 11.50 -10.55
CA ASN A 178 -1.72 12.76 -10.74
C ASN A 178 -3.13 12.55 -11.31
N ASP A 179 -3.37 11.42 -11.99
CA ASP A 179 -4.66 11.07 -12.56
C ASP A 179 -5.12 9.68 -12.12
N VAL A 180 -6.03 9.65 -11.13
CA VAL A 180 -6.62 8.41 -10.65
C VAL A 180 -7.33 7.60 -11.74
N ASN A 181 -7.74 8.20 -12.85
CA ASN A 181 -8.39 7.47 -13.93
C ASN A 181 -7.40 6.90 -14.95
N LEU A 182 -6.11 7.20 -14.84
CA LEU A 182 -5.06 6.71 -15.72
C LEU A 182 -4.31 5.53 -15.08
N LEU A 183 -4.29 4.42 -15.80
CA LEU A 183 -3.42 3.29 -15.51
C LEU A 183 -2.24 3.28 -16.47
N HIS A 184 -1.08 2.92 -15.93
CA HIS A 184 0.11 2.58 -16.68
C HIS A 184 0.25 1.06 -16.74
N LEU A 185 0.48 0.55 -17.93
CA LEU A 185 0.74 -0.85 -18.20
C LEU A 185 2.12 -0.97 -18.83
N LEU A 186 3.03 -1.68 -18.18
CA LEU A 186 4.30 -2.11 -18.76
C LEU A 186 4.22 -3.61 -19.04
N ARG A 187 4.39 -4.04 -20.28
CA ARG A 187 4.52 -5.47 -20.61
C ARG A 187 5.93 -5.77 -21.08
N SER A 188 6.46 -6.89 -20.60
CA SER A 188 7.80 -7.35 -20.91
C SER A 188 7.78 -8.36 -22.07
N PHE A 189 8.69 -8.17 -23.03
CA PHE A 189 8.92 -9.03 -24.18
C PHE A 189 10.40 -9.42 -24.26
N ASP A 190 10.74 -10.35 -25.15
CA ASP A 190 12.13 -10.76 -25.34
C ASP A 190 12.97 -9.60 -25.89
N GLY A 191 13.81 -9.04 -25.01
CA GLY A 191 14.76 -7.98 -25.34
C GLY A 191 14.21 -6.55 -25.30
N TYR A 192 12.93 -6.34 -24.97
CA TYR A 192 12.35 -4.99 -24.86
C TYR A 192 11.07 -4.98 -24.01
N ASN A 193 10.72 -3.79 -23.51
CA ASN A 193 9.43 -3.53 -22.87
C ASN A 193 8.62 -2.55 -23.73
N LYS A 194 7.31 -2.66 -23.63
CA LYS A 194 6.38 -1.65 -24.16
C LYS A 194 5.49 -1.15 -23.06
N HIS A 195 5.11 0.11 -23.16
CA HIS A 195 4.29 0.79 -22.18
C HIS A 195 3.02 1.32 -22.83
N TRP A 196 1.92 1.23 -22.10
CA TRP A 196 0.62 1.70 -22.51
C TRP A 196 -0.07 2.47 -21.40
N SER A 197 -0.90 3.41 -21.82
CA SER A 197 -1.81 4.16 -20.96
C SER A 197 -3.24 3.68 -21.18
N ILE A 198 -3.98 3.49 -20.08
CA ILE A 198 -5.36 3.00 -20.10
C ILE A 198 -6.25 3.91 -19.27
N ARG A 199 -7.33 4.42 -19.88
CA ARG A 199 -8.32 5.28 -19.23
C ARG A 199 -9.45 4.47 -18.62
N THR A 200 -9.65 4.61 -17.33
CA THR A 200 -10.70 3.91 -16.56
C THR A 200 -12.00 4.69 -16.45
N ASP A 201 -12.03 5.96 -16.88
CA ASP A 201 -13.24 6.78 -17.00
C ASP A 201 -13.98 6.58 -18.32
N ILE A 202 -13.44 5.76 -19.24
CA ILE A 202 -14.08 5.42 -20.50
C ILE A 202 -14.81 4.08 -20.39
N LYS A 203 -16.03 4.01 -20.94
CA LYS A 203 -16.91 2.82 -20.87
C LYS A 203 -16.23 1.59 -21.47
N ASN A 204 -15.69 1.71 -22.69
CA ASN A 204 -14.89 0.66 -23.32
C ASN A 204 -13.41 1.02 -23.26
N TRP A 205 -12.78 0.70 -22.12
CA TRP A 205 -11.38 1.03 -21.87
C TRP A 205 -10.43 0.35 -22.88
N LYS A 206 -10.82 -0.80 -23.46
CA LYS A 206 -10.04 -1.55 -24.46
C LYS A 206 -9.79 -0.75 -25.73
N ASP A 207 -10.76 0.06 -26.15
CA ASP A 207 -10.66 0.89 -27.36
C ASP A 207 -9.70 2.09 -27.18
N ASN A 208 -9.27 2.35 -25.94
CA ASN A 208 -8.48 3.53 -25.56
C ASN A 208 -7.13 3.16 -24.94
N ILE A 209 -6.68 1.92 -25.14
CA ILE A 209 -5.32 1.53 -24.79
C ILE A 209 -4.38 2.20 -25.79
N GLN A 210 -3.51 3.08 -25.31
CA GLN A 210 -2.57 3.83 -26.15
C GLN A 210 -1.15 3.46 -25.81
N GLU A 211 -0.35 3.03 -26.80
CA GLU A 211 1.09 2.83 -26.59
C GLU A 211 1.73 4.18 -26.34
N THR A 212 2.46 4.30 -25.25
CA THR A 212 3.12 5.53 -24.83
C THR A 212 4.60 5.25 -24.63
N ILE A 213 5.43 6.09 -25.25
CA ILE A 213 6.88 5.97 -25.13
C ILE A 213 7.29 6.57 -23.79
N LEU A 214 7.76 5.71 -22.90
CA LEU A 214 8.43 6.14 -21.70
C LEU A 214 9.73 6.86 -22.08
N GLY A 215 10.02 7.98 -21.41
CA GLY A 215 11.29 8.68 -21.60
C GLY A 215 12.49 7.78 -21.31
N LYS A 216 13.72 8.27 -21.54
CA LYS A 216 14.99 7.53 -21.36
C LYS A 216 15.13 6.76 -20.02
N TYR A 217 14.37 7.16 -19.00
CA TYR A 217 14.36 6.58 -17.65
C TYR A 217 12.98 6.11 -17.18
N GLY A 218 11.96 6.10 -18.04
CA GLY A 218 10.66 5.60 -17.63
C GLY A 218 10.69 4.08 -17.63
N CYS A 219 10.36 3.51 -16.47
CA CYS A 219 10.07 2.09 -16.31
C CYS A 219 8.67 1.80 -16.84
#